data_AF-A0A519KIJ5-F1
#
_entry.id   AF-A0A519KIJ5-F1
#
_cell.length_a   1.000
_cell.length_b   1.000
_cell.length_c   1.000
_cell.angle_alpha   90.00
_cell.angle_beta   90.00
_cell.angle_gamma   90.00
#
_symmetry.space_group_name_H-M   'P 1'
#
loop_
_entity.id
_entity.type
_entity.pdbx_description
1 polymer ?
#
loop_
_entity_poly.entity_id
_entity_poly.type
_entity_poly.pdbx_seq_one_letter_code
_entity_poly.pdbx_strand_id
1 'polypeptide(L)'
;MKIKTKLNLGVGLLFLMIVLLSIISAVYTHKQKNDTEKILVANYNTLEYSKNMMTALDKIEDDPSQIHVFKNNLQLEGENITEKGEKEVFESLKSHFENFLIFQNSKNEKLIRNDLAELMRLNMNAIAVKSDKAIDTSESATAWVISLGTICFLIAFTLLFNLPESISRP
;
A
#
# COMPACT_ATOMS: atom_id res chain seq x y z
N MET A 1 -50.26 6.86 -13.74
CA MET A 1 -49.20 7.74 -14.31
C MET A 1 -49.08 7.46 -15.80
N LYS A 2 -48.77 8.48 -16.63
CA LYS A 2 -48.54 8.28 -18.07
C LYS A 2 -47.36 7.32 -18.27
N ILE A 3 -47.44 6.43 -19.25
CA ILE A 3 -46.41 5.43 -19.59
C ILE A 3 -45.01 6.06 -19.73
N LYS A 4 -44.92 7.22 -20.40
CA LYS A 4 -43.68 8.01 -20.53
C LYS A 4 -43.05 8.38 -19.18
N THR A 5 -43.85 8.71 -18.17
CA THR A 5 -43.35 9.08 -16.84
C THR A 5 -42.79 7.85 -16.11
N LYS A 6 -43.45 6.68 -16.26
CA LYS A 6 -43.00 5.42 -15.66
C LYS A 6 -41.67 4.94 -16.27
N LEU A 7 -41.52 5.12 -17.59
CA LEU A 7 -40.28 4.82 -18.31
C LEU A 7 -39.12 5.74 -17.88
N ASN A 8 -39.34 7.06 -17.90
CA ASN A 8 -38.30 8.03 -17.53
C ASN A 8 -37.84 7.86 -16.07
N LEU A 9 -38.75 7.49 -15.16
CA LEU A 9 -38.39 7.17 -13.77
C LEU A 9 -37.50 5.93 -13.66
N GLY A 10 -37.82 4.86 -14.40
CA GLY A 10 -37.01 3.63 -14.41
C GLY A 10 -35.62 3.84 -14.99
N VAL A 11 -35.53 4.52 -16.14
CA VAL A 11 -34.24 4.87 -16.77
C VAL A 11 -33.44 5.84 -15.90
N GLY A 12 -34.08 6.84 -15.30
CA GLY A 12 -33.44 7.77 -14.38
C GLY A 12 -32.90 7.10 -13.11
N LEU A 13 -33.64 6.14 -12.55
CA LEU A 13 -33.18 5.32 -11.43
C LEU A 13 -31.95 4.50 -11.80
N LEU A 14 -31.96 3.83 -12.96
CA LEU A 14 -30.81 3.05 -13.44
C LEU A 14 -29.57 3.93 -13.66
N PHE A 15 -29.75 5.11 -14.26
CA PHE A 15 -28.66 6.07 -14.43
C PHE A 15 -28.06 6.49 -13.07
N LEU A 16 -28.90 6.78 -12.09
CA LEU A 16 -28.46 7.16 -10.74
C LEU A 16 -27.71 6.01 -10.05
N MET A 17 -28.16 4.75 -10.24
CA MET A 17 -27.45 3.57 -9.73
C MET A 17 -26.07 3.38 -10.37
N ILE A 18 -25.94 3.59 -11.69
CA ILE A 18 -24.64 3.52 -12.38
C ILE A 18 -23.67 4.58 -11.86
N VAL A 19 -24.15 5.81 -11.65
CA VAL A 19 -23.35 6.90 -11.08
C VAL A 19 -22.89 6.54 -9.65
N LEU A 20 -23.78 6.03 -8.80
CA LEU A 20 -23.44 5.59 -7.45
C LEU A 20 -22.39 4.46 -7.45
N LEU A 21 -22.57 3.44 -8.29
CA LEU A 21 -21.60 2.36 -8.48
C LEU A 21 -20.22 2.89 -8.91
N SER A 22 -20.19 3.85 -9.84
CA SER A 22 -18.97 4.47 -10.33
C SER A 22 -18.24 5.25 -9.24
N ILE A 23 -18.98 6.02 -8.43
CA ILE A 23 -18.42 6.78 -7.30
C ILE A 23 -17.85 5.82 -6.24
N ILE A 24 -18.61 4.78 -5.86
CA ILE A 24 -18.15 3.78 -4.88
C ILE A 24 -16.88 3.09 -5.38
N SER A 25 -16.88 2.64 -6.64
CA SER A 25 -15.70 2.02 -7.24
C SER A 25 -14.49 2.96 -7.22
N ALA A 26 -14.66 4.22 -7.61
CA ALA A 26 -13.58 5.21 -7.59
C ALA A 26 -13.02 5.46 -6.18
N VAL A 27 -13.89 5.57 -5.16
CA VAL A 27 -13.49 5.76 -3.76
C VAL A 27 -12.69 4.57 -3.24
N TYR A 28 -13.16 3.34 -3.47
CA TYR A 28 -12.45 2.14 -3.01
C TYR A 28 -11.14 1.91 -3.76
N THR A 29 -11.09 2.16 -5.07
CA THR A 29 -9.84 2.11 -5.85
C THR A 29 -8.84 3.15 -5.36
N HIS A 30 -9.28 4.37 -5.06
CA HIS A 30 -8.41 5.41 -4.53
C HIS A 30 -7.87 5.07 -3.14
N LYS A 31 -8.72 4.52 -2.27
CA LYS A 31 -8.33 4.05 -0.94
C LYS A 31 -7.29 2.93 -1.02
N GLN A 32 -7.54 1.94 -1.88
CA GLN A 32 -6.61 0.85 -2.13
C GLN A 32 -5.25 1.35 -2.62
N LYS A 33 -5.24 2.28 -3.58
CA LYS A 33 -3.99 2.90 -4.07
C LYS A 33 -3.21 3.57 -2.94
N ASN A 34 -3.86 4.39 -2.12
CA ASN A 34 -3.20 5.14 -1.05
C ASN A 34 -2.64 4.22 0.04
N ASP A 35 -3.36 3.16 0.40
CA ASP A 35 -2.90 2.19 1.39
C ASP A 35 -1.68 1.41 0.87
N THR A 36 -1.66 1.04 -0.42
CA THR A 36 -0.50 0.38 -1.06
C THR A 36 0.69 1.32 -1.24
N GLU A 37 0.47 2.57 -1.64
CA GLU A 37 1.54 3.57 -1.87
C GLU A 37 2.30 3.88 -0.58
N LYS A 38 1.60 3.96 0.55
CA LYS A 38 2.23 4.15 1.87
C LYS A 38 3.09 2.96 2.30
N ILE A 39 2.68 1.73 1.97
CA ILE A 39 3.49 0.52 2.21
C ILE A 39 4.72 0.52 1.29
N LEU A 40 4.53 0.90 0.03
CA LEU A 40 5.56 0.84 -1.01
C LEU A 40 6.65 1.89 -0.81
N VAL A 41 6.32 3.10 -0.37
CA VAL A 41 7.34 4.16 -0.25
C VAL A 41 8.10 4.04 1.06
N ALA A 42 7.42 3.96 2.21
CA ALA A 42 8.09 4.00 3.51
C ALA A 42 8.85 2.70 3.82
N ASN A 43 8.16 1.56 3.83
CA ASN A 43 8.73 0.34 4.41
C ASN A 43 9.73 -0.35 3.49
N TYR A 44 9.56 -0.24 2.17
CA TYR A 44 10.55 -0.77 1.21
C TYR A 44 11.82 0.07 1.15
N ASN A 45 11.73 1.39 1.38
CA ASN A 45 12.91 2.26 1.47
C ASN A 45 13.88 1.77 2.55
N THR A 46 13.39 1.43 3.75
CA THR A 46 14.25 0.87 4.81
C THR A 46 14.90 -0.45 4.40
N LEU A 47 14.20 -1.33 3.66
CA LEU A 47 14.80 -2.56 3.14
C LEU A 47 15.93 -2.27 2.14
N GLU A 48 15.74 -1.29 1.26
CA GLU A 48 16.74 -0.87 0.29
C GLU A 48 17.95 -0.21 0.97
N TYR A 49 17.72 0.75 1.87
CA TYR A 49 18.77 1.41 2.63
C TYR A 49 19.56 0.39 3.47
N SER A 50 18.87 -0.55 4.12
CA SER A 50 19.51 -1.60 4.92
C SER A 50 20.38 -2.53 4.06
N LYS A 51 19.88 -2.94 2.89
CA LYS A 51 20.65 -3.73 1.92
C LYS A 51 21.88 -2.98 1.43
N ASN A 52 21.73 -1.69 1.11
CA ASN A 52 22.83 -0.86 0.62
C ASN A 52 23.88 -0.64 1.71
N MET A 53 23.47 -0.39 2.96
CA MET A 53 24.37 -0.30 4.10
C MET A 53 25.11 -1.61 4.35
N MET A 54 24.44 -2.77 4.25
CA MET A 54 25.08 -4.06 4.41
C MET A 54 26.11 -4.34 3.30
N THR A 55 25.75 -4.02 2.05
CA THR A 55 26.66 -4.15 0.89
C THR A 55 27.85 -3.21 1.00
N ALA A 56 27.64 -1.99 1.50
CA ALA A 56 28.71 -1.03 1.74
C ALA A 56 29.63 -1.55 2.86
N LEU A 57 29.06 -2.04 3.96
CA LEU A 57 29.81 -2.62 5.09
C LEU A 57 30.75 -3.74 4.65
N ASP A 58 30.28 -4.64 3.78
CA ASP A 58 31.08 -5.74 3.22
C ASP A 58 32.30 -5.27 2.43
N LYS A 59 32.28 -4.03 1.91
CA LYS A 59 33.29 -3.50 1.00
C LYS A 59 34.17 -2.41 1.62
N ILE A 60 33.90 -1.97 2.85
CA ILE A 60 34.65 -0.88 3.50
C ILE A 60 36.13 -1.20 3.66
N GLU A 61 36.48 -2.48 3.90
CA GLU A 61 37.88 -2.90 4.05
C GLU A 61 38.68 -2.71 2.75
N ASP A 62 38.08 -3.02 1.60
CA ASP A 62 38.71 -2.90 0.29
C ASP A 62 38.58 -1.49 -0.33
N ASP A 63 37.48 -0.79 -0.03
CA ASP A 63 37.13 0.52 -0.59
C ASP A 63 36.57 1.45 0.50
N PRO A 64 37.43 2.32 1.08
CA PRO A 64 37.00 3.29 2.09
C PRO A 64 35.92 4.28 1.61
N SER A 65 35.72 4.45 0.29
CA SER A 65 34.65 5.32 -0.23
C SER A 65 33.25 4.79 0.12
N GLN A 66 33.13 3.48 0.41
CA GLN A 66 31.88 2.84 0.85
C GLN A 66 31.38 3.37 2.19
N ILE A 67 32.25 4.00 3.01
CA ILE A 67 31.82 4.73 4.21
C ILE A 67 30.84 5.84 3.84
N HIS A 68 31.04 6.53 2.72
CA HIS A 68 30.14 7.58 2.27
C HIS A 68 28.79 7.00 1.81
N VAL A 69 28.82 5.87 1.10
CA VAL A 69 27.61 5.14 0.70
C VAL A 69 26.81 4.71 1.94
N PHE A 70 27.48 4.15 2.95
CA PHE A 70 26.83 3.78 4.21
C PHE A 70 26.21 5.00 4.89
N LYS A 71 26.97 6.09 5.05
CA LYS A 71 26.48 7.33 5.69
C LYS A 71 25.28 7.94 4.97
N ASN A 72 25.27 7.91 3.64
CA ASN A 72 24.16 8.43 2.86
C ASN A 72 22.88 7.61 3.11
N ASN A 73 22.97 6.27 3.07
CA ASN A 73 21.83 5.42 3.36
C ASN A 73 21.39 5.51 4.84
N LEU A 74 22.33 5.68 5.77
CA LEU A 74 22.02 5.92 7.18
C LEU A 74 21.28 7.25 7.38
N GLN A 75 21.63 8.31 6.65
CA GLN A 75 20.89 9.57 6.71
C GLN A 75 19.46 9.39 6.17
N LEU A 76 19.31 8.75 5.01
CA LEU A 76 18.01 8.47 4.41
C LEU A 76 17.13 7.62 5.34
N GLU A 77 17.70 6.64 6.03
CA GLU A 77 16.99 5.86 7.05
C GLU A 77 16.50 6.74 8.22
N GLY A 78 17.33 7.68 8.68
CA GLY A 78 16.95 8.62 9.74
C GLY A 78 15.79 9.55 9.35
N GLU A 79 15.63 9.83 8.05
CA GLU A 79 14.49 10.58 7.49
C GLU A 79 13.26 9.68 7.22
N ASN A 80 13.41 8.36 7.30
CA ASN A 80 12.42 7.34 6.94
C ASN A 80 11.96 6.48 8.14
N ILE A 81 12.03 7.00 9.37
CA ILE A 81 11.53 6.29 10.56
C ILE A 81 9.99 6.25 10.52
N THR A 82 9.43 5.06 10.30
CA THR A 82 8.01 4.85 10.00
C THR A 82 7.33 3.87 10.95
N GLU A 83 8.06 2.88 11.48
CA GLU A 83 7.50 1.86 12.35
C GLU A 83 7.91 2.01 13.82
N LYS A 84 7.06 1.48 14.70
CA LYS A 84 7.33 1.45 16.13
C LYS A 84 8.55 0.58 16.42
N GLY A 85 9.52 1.14 17.15
CA GLY A 85 10.76 0.45 17.52
C GLY A 85 11.93 0.72 16.59
N GLU A 86 11.70 1.31 15.41
CA GLU A 86 12.79 1.62 14.47
C GLU A 86 13.74 2.67 15.02
N LYS A 87 13.23 3.68 15.72
CA LYS A 87 14.05 4.77 16.24
C LYS A 87 15.14 4.25 17.18
N GLU A 88 14.80 3.33 18.07
CA GLU A 88 15.73 2.74 19.03
C GLU A 88 16.81 1.90 18.32
N VAL A 89 16.41 1.15 17.29
CA VAL A 89 17.33 0.34 16.49
C VAL A 89 18.23 1.25 15.63
N PHE A 90 17.68 2.32 15.06
CA PHE A 90 18.41 3.30 14.26
C PHE A 90 19.50 4.02 15.08
N GLU A 91 19.18 4.47 16.29
CA GLU A 91 20.18 5.09 17.17
C GLU A 91 21.28 4.09 17.58
N SER A 92 20.92 2.82 17.78
CA SER A 92 21.89 1.74 18.05
C SER A 92 22.81 1.50 16.85
N LEU A 93 22.23 1.39 15.63
CA LEU A 93 22.95 1.25 14.37
C LEU A 93 23.95 2.39 14.18
N LYS A 94 23.51 3.64 14.40
CA LYS A 94 24.36 4.82 14.29
C LYS A 94 25.54 4.75 15.27
N SER A 95 25.27 4.43 16.53
CA SER A 95 26.31 4.28 17.55
C SER A 95 27.30 3.16 17.23
N HIS A 96 26.81 1.98 16.80
CA HIS A 96 27.68 0.87 16.41
C HIS A 96 28.51 1.20 15.17
N PHE A 97 27.96 1.94 14.20
CA PHE A 97 28.68 2.41 13.04
C PHE A 97 29.76 3.45 13.40
N GLU A 98 29.46 4.41 14.26
CA GLU A 98 30.46 5.37 14.77
C GLU A 98 31.61 4.65 15.48
N ASN A 99 31.30 3.64 16.30
CA ASN A 99 32.32 2.80 16.95
C ASN A 99 33.12 1.96 15.95
N PHE A 100 32.50 1.46 14.88
CA PHE A 100 33.18 0.75 13.80
C PHE A 100 34.17 1.64 13.05
N LEU A 101 33.85 2.93 12.84
CA LEU A 101 34.76 3.88 12.20
C LEU A 101 36.02 4.17 13.02
N ILE A 102 35.94 4.06 14.35
CA ILE A 102 37.11 4.21 15.25
C ILE A 102 37.86 2.89 15.36
N PHE A 103 37.13 1.79 15.54
CA PHE A 103 37.67 0.45 15.74
C PHE A 103 36.99 -0.52 14.76
N GLN A 104 37.64 -0.75 13.62
CA GLN A 104 37.22 -1.73 12.62
C GLN A 104 37.43 -3.15 13.16
N ASN A 105 36.50 -3.60 13.99
CA ASN A 105 36.52 -4.92 14.59
C ASN A 105 35.25 -5.70 14.21
N SER A 106 35.39 -7.03 14.19
CA SER A 106 34.32 -7.96 13.84
C SER A 106 33.12 -7.90 14.80
N LYS A 107 33.32 -7.39 16.02
CA LYS A 107 32.23 -7.21 17.01
C LYS A 107 31.27 -6.11 16.56
N ASN A 108 31.79 -4.93 16.21
CA ASN A 108 30.97 -3.80 15.77
C ASN A 108 30.30 -4.11 14.44
N GLU A 109 31.00 -4.78 13.52
CA GLU A 109 30.41 -5.25 12.26
C GLU A 109 29.22 -6.17 12.50
N LYS A 110 29.35 -7.15 13.42
CA LYS A 110 28.25 -8.04 13.80
C LYS A 110 27.08 -7.29 14.42
N LEU A 111 27.33 -6.29 15.26
CA LEU A 111 26.29 -5.45 15.86
C LEU A 111 25.53 -4.65 14.80
N ILE A 112 26.24 -4.01 13.87
CA ILE A 112 25.64 -3.30 12.73
C ILE A 112 24.75 -4.24 11.92
N ARG A 113 25.23 -5.45 11.59
CA ARG A 113 24.43 -6.44 10.85
C ARG A 113 23.15 -6.85 11.59
N ASN A 114 23.24 -6.99 12.91
CA ASN A 114 22.06 -7.30 13.74
C ASN A 114 21.05 -6.14 13.72
N ASP A 115 21.51 -4.89 13.85
CA ASP A 115 20.62 -3.73 13.83
C ASP A 115 19.94 -3.57 12.46
N LEU A 116 20.70 -3.73 11.37
CA LEU A 116 20.14 -3.71 10.01
C LEU A 116 19.11 -4.82 9.81
N ALA A 117 19.40 -6.04 10.29
CA ALA A 117 18.45 -7.14 10.23
C ALA A 117 17.18 -6.86 11.04
N GLU A 118 17.29 -6.19 12.19
CA GLU A 118 16.15 -5.82 13.02
C GLU A 118 15.31 -4.71 12.37
N LEU A 119 15.91 -3.68 11.77
CA LEU A 119 15.20 -2.67 10.96
C LEU A 119 14.43 -3.34 9.81
N MET A 120 15.07 -4.26 9.11
CA MET A 120 14.43 -5.04 8.05
C MET A 120 13.28 -5.89 8.60
N ARG A 121 13.44 -6.52 9.78
CA ARG A 121 12.40 -7.35 10.41
C ARG A 121 11.17 -6.52 10.79
N LEU A 122 11.36 -5.36 11.40
CA LEU A 122 10.27 -4.44 11.76
C LEU A 122 9.49 -4.02 10.51
N ASN A 123 10.19 -3.63 9.45
CA ASN A 123 9.57 -3.23 8.19
C ASN A 123 8.88 -4.37 7.45
N MET A 124 9.50 -5.54 7.36
CA MET A 124 8.86 -6.70 6.73
C MET A 124 7.59 -7.13 7.47
N ASN A 125 7.58 -7.07 8.81
CA ASN A 125 6.38 -7.34 9.59
C ASN A 125 5.29 -6.29 9.33
N ALA A 126 5.65 -5.01 9.31
CA ALA A 126 4.72 -3.94 8.97
C ALA A 126 4.15 -4.10 7.56
N ILE A 127 4.98 -4.48 6.57
CA ILE A 127 4.54 -4.78 5.20
C ILE A 127 3.53 -5.94 5.22
N ALA A 128 3.82 -7.04 5.91
CA ALA A 128 2.92 -8.19 5.98
C ALA A 128 1.54 -7.80 6.55
N VAL A 129 1.53 -7.16 7.72
CA VAL A 129 0.28 -6.76 8.40
C VAL A 129 -0.52 -5.74 7.56
N LYS A 130 0.15 -4.74 6.97
CA LYS A 130 -0.53 -3.75 6.14
C LYS A 130 -1.01 -4.34 4.81
N SER A 131 -0.27 -5.31 4.24
CA SER A 131 -0.66 -6.04 3.04
C SER A 131 -1.92 -6.88 3.28
N ASP A 132 -1.97 -7.64 4.37
CA ASP A 132 -3.16 -8.43 4.73
C ASP A 132 -4.40 -7.53 4.87
N LYS A 133 -4.25 -6.38 5.55
CA LYS A 133 -5.33 -5.40 5.67
C LYS A 133 -5.78 -4.81 4.32
N ALA A 134 -4.85 -4.60 3.39
CA ALA A 134 -5.17 -4.12 2.05
C ALA A 134 -5.95 -5.19 1.25
N ILE A 135 -5.60 -6.47 1.42
CA ILE A 135 -6.32 -7.61 0.84
C ILE A 135 -7.74 -7.67 1.40
N ASP A 136 -7.91 -7.64 2.74
CA ASP A 136 -9.23 -7.67 3.39
C ASP A 136 -10.14 -6.52 2.92
N THR A 137 -9.54 -5.32 2.75
CA THR A 137 -10.26 -4.14 2.24
C THR A 137 -10.71 -4.34 0.79
N SER A 138 -9.87 -4.97 -0.03
CA SER A 138 -10.18 -5.29 -1.44
C SER A 138 -11.30 -6.32 -1.57
N GLU A 139 -11.26 -7.38 -0.74
CA GLU A 139 -12.29 -8.42 -0.73
C GLU A 139 -13.64 -7.85 -0.30
N SER A 140 -13.65 -7.03 0.75
CA SER A 140 -14.86 -6.33 1.22
C SER A 140 -15.45 -5.42 0.13
N ALA A 141 -14.59 -4.66 -0.57
CA ALA A 141 -15.02 -3.79 -1.67
C ALA A 141 -15.64 -4.60 -2.81
N THR A 142 -15.01 -5.73 -3.17
CA THR A 142 -15.49 -6.64 -4.22
C THR A 142 -16.86 -7.22 -3.88
N ALA A 143 -17.06 -7.65 -2.62
CA ALA A 143 -18.35 -8.15 -2.16
C ALA A 143 -19.47 -7.10 -2.27
N TRP A 144 -19.18 -5.83 -1.93
CA TRP A 144 -20.13 -4.73 -2.09
C TRP A 144 -20.47 -4.46 -3.56
N VAL A 145 -19.46 -4.41 -4.44
CA VAL A 145 -19.67 -4.19 -5.89
C VAL A 145 -20.51 -5.31 -6.50
N ILE A 146 -20.23 -6.58 -6.17
CA ILE A 146 -21.01 -7.73 -6.66
C ILE A 146 -22.46 -7.63 -6.17
N SER A 147 -22.66 -7.34 -4.88
CA SER A 147 -24.01 -7.26 -4.28
C SER A 147 -24.83 -6.14 -4.92
N LEU A 148 -24.26 -4.93 -5.01
CA LEU A 148 -24.94 -3.77 -5.57
C LEU A 148 -25.16 -3.91 -7.09
N GLY A 149 -24.19 -4.50 -7.80
CA GLY A 149 -24.30 -4.84 -9.21
C GLY A 149 -25.39 -5.87 -9.50
N THR A 150 -25.54 -6.88 -8.65
CA THR A 150 -26.62 -7.89 -8.76
C THR A 150 -27.99 -7.25 -8.57
N ILE A 151 -28.15 -6.39 -7.56
CA ILE A 151 -29.40 -5.64 -7.34
C ILE A 151 -29.71 -4.74 -8.56
N CYS A 152 -28.70 -4.04 -9.08
CA CYS A 152 -28.85 -3.21 -10.27
C CYS A 152 -29.29 -4.01 -11.50
N PHE A 153 -28.69 -5.19 -11.72
CA PHE A 153 -29.06 -6.10 -12.80
C PHE A 153 -30.50 -6.58 -12.67
N LEU A 154 -30.93 -7.00 -11.47
CA LEU A 154 -32.31 -7.46 -11.24
C LEU A 154 -33.34 -6.36 -11.51
N ILE A 155 -33.06 -5.12 -11.12
CA ILE A 155 -33.92 -3.96 -11.40
C ILE A 155 -33.96 -3.69 -12.91
N ALA A 156 -32.81 -3.66 -13.58
CA ALA A 156 -32.73 -3.45 -15.03
C ALA A 156 -33.48 -4.54 -15.82
N PHE A 157 -33.28 -5.80 -15.42
CA PHE A 157 -33.93 -6.96 -16.01
C PHE A 157 -35.46 -6.90 -15.81
N THR A 158 -35.91 -6.58 -14.60
CA THR A 158 -37.35 -6.42 -14.31
C THR A 158 -37.97 -5.30 -15.12
N LEU A 159 -37.26 -4.17 -15.29
CA LEU A 159 -37.71 -3.06 -16.12
C LEU A 159 -37.81 -3.46 -17.60
N LEU A 160 -36.84 -4.21 -18.12
CA LEU A 160 -36.82 -4.67 -19.51
C LEU A 160 -38.07 -5.49 -19.89
N PHE A 161 -38.50 -6.41 -19.03
CA PHE A 161 -39.71 -7.22 -19.28
C PHE A 161 -41.03 -6.50 -18.93
N ASN A 162 -41.00 -5.46 -18.10
CA ASN A 162 -42.17 -4.65 -17.76
C ASN A 162 -42.34 -3.39 -18.64
N LEU A 163 -41.61 -3.31 -19.76
CA LEU A 163 -41.77 -2.24 -20.74
C LEU A 163 -43.13 -2.34 -21.44
N PRO A 164 -43.96 -1.29 -21.43
CA PRO A 164 -45.26 -1.31 -22.09
C PRO A 164 -45.14 -1.40 -23.62
N GLU A 165 -46.04 -2.17 -24.25
CA GLU A 165 -46.07 -2.45 -25.71
C GLU A 165 -46.01 -1.22 -26.62
N SER A 166 -46.36 -0.03 -26.11
CA SER A 166 -46.36 1.23 -26.87
C SER A 166 -44.97 1.71 -27.32
N ILE A 167 -43.89 1.06 -26.86
CA ILE A 167 -42.50 1.35 -27.24
C ILE A 167 -41.94 0.22 -28.13
N SER A 168 -42.54 -0.97 -28.09
CA SER A 168 -42.10 -2.17 -28.82
C SER A 168 -42.70 -2.29 -30.22
N ARG A 169 -43.51 -1.33 -30.66
CA ARG A 169 -44.02 -1.22 -32.03
C ARG A 169 -43.45 0.06 -32.68
N PRO A 170 -42.78 -0.05 -33.84
CA PRO A 170 -42.25 1.11 -34.57
C PRO A 170 -43.35 2.05 -35.05
#